data_AF-A0AAJ1E250-F1
#
_entry.id   AF-A0AAJ1E250-F1
#
_cell.length_a   1.000
_cell.length_b   1.000
_cell.length_c   1.000
_cell.angle_alpha   90.00
_cell.angle_beta   90.00
_cell.angle_gamma   90.00
#
_symmetry.space_group_name_H-M   'P 1'
#
loop_
_entity.id
_entity.type
_entity.pdbx_description
1 polymer ?
#
loop_
_entity_poly.entity_id
_entity_poly.type
_entity_poly.pdbx_seq_one_letter_code
_entity_poly.pdbx_strand_id
1 'polypeptide(L)'
;MAKHLLLIAALFCAGYANADNSQTATPVVADEDGFTQPLKRLKFNPGLDQREFERSTLNALNVYDPLESWNRRVYHFNYRFDQWVFLPVVDGYRYITPSFLRTGVSNFFNNLGDVPNLVNSLLQFKGQRSLNTTARLLVNTTIGIGGLWDPATSMGLPRQSEDFGQTLGFYGVPGGAYFVLPILGPSNLRDTAGLAVDYTTESAINFLNVSEVSSNHPELWVLRSIDKRYQTSFRYGQLDSPFEYEKVRYVYTESRKLQIAE
;
A
#
# COMPACT_ATOMS: atom_id res chain seq x y z
N MET A 1 13.96 -60.00 52.41
CA MET A 1 14.16 -58.54 52.30
C MET A 1 14.44 -58.25 50.82
N ALA A 2 13.48 -58.23 49.90
CA ALA A 2 12.26 -57.40 49.78
C ALA A 2 12.58 -55.91 49.76
N LYS A 3 12.49 -55.30 48.55
CA LYS A 3 12.38 -53.87 48.13
C LYS A 3 12.96 -53.79 46.70
N HIS A 4 12.30 -53.44 45.59
CA HIS A 4 10.97 -52.94 45.17
C HIS A 4 10.84 -53.38 43.69
N LEU A 5 9.88 -54.21 43.26
CA LEU A 5 8.51 -53.93 42.76
C LEU A 5 8.34 -52.69 41.85
N LEU A 6 7.74 -52.95 40.66
CA LEU A 6 7.04 -52.06 39.69
C LEU A 6 7.96 -51.39 38.63
N LEU A 7 7.83 -51.53 37.30
CA LEU A 7 6.82 -52.04 36.34
C LEU A 7 7.58 -52.42 35.03
N ILE A 8 7.70 -53.70 34.61
CA ILE A 8 6.85 -54.46 33.65
C ILE A 8 6.76 -53.76 32.27
N ALA A 9 7.66 -54.08 31.32
CA ALA A 9 7.55 -55.13 30.26
C ALA A 9 6.60 -54.70 29.11
N ALA A 10 7.04 -54.31 27.92
CA ALA A 10 7.79 -55.07 26.91
C ALA A 10 7.11 -56.40 26.50
N LEU A 11 6.54 -56.37 25.28
CA LEU A 11 6.49 -57.47 24.31
C LEU A 11 5.74 -58.76 24.67
N PHE A 12 4.54 -58.94 24.08
CA PHE A 12 4.25 -59.90 22.99
C PHE A 12 2.75 -60.26 22.96
N CYS A 13 2.14 -60.13 21.77
CA CYS A 13 1.10 -60.99 21.19
C CYS A 13 0.69 -60.30 19.87
N ALA A 14 1.30 -60.69 18.75
CA ALA A 14 0.79 -61.75 17.86
C ALA A 14 -0.53 -61.35 17.20
N GLY A 15 -0.45 -61.13 15.89
CA GLY A 15 -1.53 -60.62 15.07
C GLY A 15 -2.66 -61.60 14.84
N TYR A 16 -3.79 -61.02 14.44
CA TYR A 16 -4.74 -61.64 13.53
C TYR A 16 -5.05 -60.62 12.44
N ALA A 17 -4.79 -61.02 11.21
CA ALA A 17 -5.34 -60.39 10.02
C ALA A 17 -6.86 -60.54 10.06
N ASN A 18 -7.57 -59.45 9.77
CA ASN A 18 -8.86 -59.51 9.09
C ASN A 18 -8.95 -58.32 8.13
N ALA A 19 -9.16 -58.67 6.87
CA ALA A 19 -9.34 -57.78 5.76
C ALA A 19 -10.76 -57.21 5.74
N ASP A 20 -10.90 -56.10 5.00
CA ASP A 20 -12.13 -55.49 4.50
C ASP A 20 -13.15 -54.95 5.51
N ASN A 21 -13.13 -53.63 5.67
CA ASN A 21 -14.18 -52.85 5.01
C ASN A 21 -13.82 -51.36 5.01
N SER A 22 -13.86 -50.80 3.81
CA SER A 22 -13.90 -49.38 3.49
C SER A 22 -14.78 -48.56 4.43
N GLN A 23 -14.16 -47.74 5.28
CA GLN A 23 -14.74 -46.51 5.78
C GLN A 23 -13.71 -45.40 5.61
N THR A 24 -13.84 -44.74 4.46
CA THR A 24 -13.40 -43.40 4.11
C THR A 24 -13.15 -42.53 5.35
N ALA A 25 -11.90 -42.17 5.58
CA ALA A 25 -11.59 -40.91 6.24
C ALA A 25 -12.34 -39.81 5.47
N THR A 26 -13.21 -39.06 6.13
CA THR A 26 -13.69 -37.77 5.65
C THR A 26 -12.76 -36.71 6.21
N PRO A 27 -11.76 -36.21 5.45
CA PRO A 27 -11.09 -34.98 5.83
C PRO A 27 -11.98 -33.82 5.37
N VAL A 28 -12.47 -33.06 6.35
CA VAL A 28 -13.11 -31.73 6.26
C VAL A 28 -13.31 -31.23 4.81
N VAL A 29 -14.48 -31.50 4.24
CA VAL A 29 -14.90 -30.87 3.00
C VAL A 29 -15.25 -29.42 3.35
N ALA A 30 -14.36 -28.48 3.04
CA ALA A 30 -14.73 -27.08 2.99
C ALA A 30 -15.65 -26.90 1.77
N ASP A 31 -16.96 -26.74 1.99
CA ASP A 31 -17.91 -26.60 0.89
C ASP A 31 -17.79 -25.24 0.17
N GLU A 32 -17.68 -25.41 -1.14
CA GLU A 32 -17.77 -24.58 -2.36
C GLU A 32 -17.29 -23.12 -2.42
N ASP A 33 -17.22 -22.38 -1.32
CA ASP A 33 -17.26 -20.92 -1.42
C ASP A 33 -16.02 -20.18 -0.91
N GLY A 34 -15.07 -20.89 -0.31
CA GLY A 34 -13.84 -20.37 0.30
C GLY A 34 -12.76 -19.83 -0.66
N PHE A 35 -13.17 -19.10 -1.71
CA PHE A 35 -12.36 -18.46 -2.77
C PHE A 35 -11.77 -19.37 -3.86
N THR A 36 -12.08 -20.67 -3.86
CA THR A 36 -11.52 -21.61 -4.86
C THR A 36 -12.20 -21.54 -6.23
N GLN A 37 -13.49 -21.18 -6.28
CA GLN A 37 -14.29 -21.09 -7.51
C GLN A 37 -15.22 -19.87 -7.53
N PRO A 38 -14.66 -18.64 -7.43
CA PRO A 38 -15.46 -17.41 -7.31
C PRO A 38 -16.40 -17.20 -8.52
N LEU A 39 -16.06 -17.76 -9.67
CA LEU A 39 -16.83 -17.62 -10.91
C LEU A 39 -18.09 -18.49 -10.97
N LYS A 40 -18.20 -19.59 -10.19
CA LYS A 40 -19.37 -20.48 -10.25
C LYS A 40 -20.64 -19.85 -9.70
N ARG A 41 -20.52 -18.91 -8.77
CA ARG A 41 -21.65 -18.18 -8.18
C ARG A 41 -22.02 -16.91 -8.96
N LEU A 42 -21.21 -16.51 -9.94
CA LEU A 42 -21.54 -15.39 -10.82
C LEU A 42 -22.62 -15.84 -11.80
N LYS A 43 -23.86 -15.42 -11.54
CA LYS A 43 -24.94 -15.51 -12.53
C LYS A 43 -24.73 -14.43 -13.58
N PHE A 44 -24.09 -14.80 -14.69
CA PHE A 44 -24.02 -13.94 -15.87
C PHE A 44 -25.43 -13.80 -16.44
N ASN A 45 -25.92 -12.56 -16.52
CA ASN A 45 -27.18 -12.28 -17.21
C ASN A 45 -26.94 -12.48 -18.72
N PRO A 46 -27.57 -13.46 -19.38
CA PRO A 46 -27.34 -13.69 -20.80
C PRO A 46 -27.91 -12.55 -21.69
N GLY A 47 -28.69 -11.63 -21.11
CA GLY A 47 -29.17 -10.42 -21.78
C GLY A 47 -28.23 -9.21 -21.65
N LEU A 48 -27.23 -9.27 -20.76
CA LEU A 48 -26.16 -8.26 -20.68
C LEU A 48 -25.21 -8.50 -21.86
N ASP A 49 -25.49 -7.82 -22.98
CA ASP A 49 -24.59 -7.83 -24.12
C ASP A 49 -23.25 -7.14 -23.78
N GLN A 50 -22.24 -7.36 -24.61
CA GLN A 50 -20.93 -6.72 -24.42
C GLN A 50 -21.05 -5.18 -24.39
N ARG A 51 -22.09 -4.61 -25.01
CA ARG A 51 -22.34 -3.16 -25.02
C ARG A 51 -22.84 -2.65 -23.68
N GLU A 52 -23.62 -3.41 -22.93
CA GLU A 52 -24.04 -3.05 -21.58
C GLU A 52 -22.85 -3.06 -20.62
N PHE A 53 -21.91 -4.00 -20.76
CA PHE A 53 -20.65 -3.99 -20.01
C PHE A 53 -19.79 -2.76 -20.37
N GLU A 54 -19.61 -2.46 -21.65
CA GLU A 54 -18.91 -1.26 -22.13
C GLU A 54 -19.58 0.03 -21.63
N ARG A 55 -20.91 0.11 -21.64
CA ARG A 55 -21.63 1.27 -21.07
C ARG A 55 -21.41 1.40 -19.57
N SER A 56 -21.45 0.30 -18.82
CA SER A 56 -21.23 0.33 -17.36
C SER A 56 -19.84 0.82 -17.00
N THR A 57 -18.82 0.38 -17.76
CA THR A 57 -17.42 0.81 -17.56
C THR A 57 -17.24 2.28 -17.96
N LEU A 58 -17.80 2.73 -19.08
CA LEU A 58 -17.77 4.14 -19.47
C LEU A 58 -18.50 5.04 -18.47
N ASN A 59 -19.63 4.59 -17.93
CA ASN A 59 -20.35 5.29 -16.87
C ASN A 59 -19.54 5.36 -15.57
N ALA A 60 -18.85 4.28 -15.19
CA ALA A 60 -17.98 4.28 -14.01
C ALA A 60 -16.79 5.25 -14.17
N LEU A 61 -16.25 5.38 -15.38
CA LEU A 61 -15.18 6.34 -15.70
C LEU A 61 -15.65 7.80 -15.76
N ASN A 62 -16.96 8.04 -15.80
CA ASN A 62 -17.57 9.37 -15.77
C ASN A 62 -17.58 9.94 -14.34
N VAL A 63 -16.38 10.21 -13.83
CA VAL A 63 -16.15 10.90 -12.57
C VAL A 63 -16.19 12.41 -12.80
N TYR A 64 -16.91 13.13 -11.94
CA TYR A 64 -17.04 14.58 -12.00
C TYR A 64 -15.67 15.29 -11.95
N ASP A 65 -15.38 16.08 -12.98
CA ASP A 65 -14.09 16.74 -13.18
C ASP A 65 -14.29 18.14 -13.78
N PRO A 66 -14.42 19.18 -12.92
CA PRO A 66 -14.69 20.54 -13.38
C PRO A 66 -13.49 21.17 -14.10
N LEU A 67 -12.28 20.62 -13.93
CA LEU A 67 -11.04 21.16 -14.47
C LEU A 67 -10.41 20.22 -15.51
N GLU A 68 -11.22 19.40 -16.19
CA GLU A 68 -10.75 18.35 -17.09
C GLU A 68 -9.73 18.85 -18.13
N SER A 69 -9.98 20.01 -18.74
CA SER A 69 -9.06 20.61 -19.71
C SER A 69 -7.68 20.90 -19.13
N TRP A 70 -7.62 21.40 -17.88
CA TRP A 70 -6.37 21.64 -17.17
C TRP A 70 -5.72 20.30 -16.78
N ASN A 71 -6.52 19.42 -16.19
CA ASN A 71 -6.05 18.15 -15.66
C ASN A 71 -5.45 17.25 -16.73
N ARG A 72 -6.06 17.16 -17.92
CA ARG A 72 -5.48 16.43 -19.06
C ARG A 72 -4.15 17.02 -19.50
N ARG A 73 -4.04 18.36 -19.57
CA ARG A 73 -2.78 19.03 -19.93
C ARG A 73 -1.67 18.74 -18.92
N VAL A 74 -1.97 18.85 -17.63
CA VAL A 74 -1.00 18.56 -16.56
C VAL A 74 -0.67 17.07 -16.52
N TYR A 75 -1.65 16.19 -16.75
CA TYR A 75 -1.41 14.76 -16.88
C TYR A 75 -0.41 14.46 -18.02
N HIS A 76 -0.59 15.06 -19.20
CA HIS A 76 0.37 14.93 -20.30
C HIS A 76 1.74 15.54 -20.00
N PHE A 77 1.78 16.65 -19.26
CA PHE A 77 3.03 17.22 -18.76
C PHE A 77 3.75 16.24 -17.83
N ASN A 78 3.05 15.68 -16.83
CA ASN A 78 3.60 14.69 -15.90
C ASN A 78 4.07 13.44 -16.63
N TYR A 79 3.32 12.97 -17.62
CA TYR A 79 3.71 11.84 -18.46
C TYR A 79 5.06 12.08 -19.16
N ARG A 80 5.19 13.22 -19.86
CA ARG A 80 6.44 13.56 -20.57
C ARG A 80 7.59 13.81 -19.61
N PHE A 81 7.33 14.50 -18.50
CA PHE A 81 8.31 14.74 -17.46
C PHE A 81 8.81 13.40 -16.87
N ASP A 82 7.89 12.47 -16.62
CA ASP A 82 8.25 11.15 -16.12
C ASP A 82 9.18 10.45 -17.11
N GLN A 83 8.78 10.38 -18.38
CA GLN A 83 9.56 9.71 -19.42
C GLN A 83 10.94 10.31 -19.69
N TRP A 84 11.05 11.64 -19.66
CA TRP A 84 12.28 12.32 -20.08
C TRP A 84 13.21 12.67 -18.92
N VAL A 85 12.68 12.76 -17.69
CA VAL A 85 13.44 13.19 -16.52
C VAL A 85 13.48 12.10 -15.47
N PHE A 86 12.33 11.70 -14.92
CA PHE A 86 12.32 10.76 -13.78
C PHE A 86 12.78 9.36 -14.15
N LEU A 87 12.29 8.76 -15.24
CA LEU A 87 12.67 7.40 -15.63
C LEU A 87 14.18 7.29 -15.89
N PRO A 88 14.80 8.16 -16.71
CA PRO A 88 16.25 8.10 -16.91
C PRO A 88 17.05 8.31 -15.62
N VAL A 89 16.62 9.24 -14.75
CA VAL A 89 17.29 9.50 -13.47
C VAL A 89 17.18 8.30 -12.53
N VAL A 90 16.00 7.68 -12.44
CA VAL A 90 15.78 6.47 -11.63
C VAL A 90 16.57 5.29 -12.17
N ASP A 91 16.64 5.11 -13.49
CA ASP A 91 17.45 4.05 -14.09
C ASP A 91 18.94 4.29 -13.87
N GLY A 92 19.41 5.53 -13.95
CA GLY A 92 20.76 5.93 -13.54
C GLY A 92 21.03 5.61 -12.07
N TYR A 93 20.11 5.98 -11.17
CA TYR A 93 20.20 5.65 -9.74
C TYR A 93 20.29 4.13 -9.49
N ARG A 94 19.49 3.34 -10.23
CA ARG A 94 19.51 1.87 -10.16
C ARG A 94 20.81 1.28 -10.70
N TYR A 95 21.40 1.90 -11.71
CA TYR A 95 22.65 1.47 -12.33
C TYR A 95 23.86 1.72 -11.42
N ILE A 96 23.95 2.92 -10.84
CA ILE A 96 25.11 3.31 -10.01
C ILE A 96 25.03 2.79 -8.57
N THR A 97 23.82 2.60 -8.03
CA THR A 97 23.63 2.30 -6.61
C THR A 97 23.28 0.82 -6.40
N PRO A 98 24.09 0.06 -5.64
CA PRO A 98 23.78 -1.32 -5.27
C PRO A 98 22.41 -1.47 -4.59
N SER A 99 21.79 -2.64 -4.77
CA SER A 99 20.44 -2.92 -4.25
C SER A 99 20.31 -2.69 -2.73
N PHE A 100 21.30 -3.09 -1.93
CA PHE A 100 21.26 -2.94 -0.47
C PHE A 100 21.24 -1.47 -0.03
N LEU A 101 22.00 -0.59 -0.71
CA LEU A 101 21.98 0.84 -0.44
C LEU A 101 20.64 1.45 -0.84
N ARG A 102 20.11 1.08 -2.01
CA ARG A 102 18.79 1.57 -2.46
C ARG A 102 17.69 1.18 -1.48
N THR A 103 17.67 -0.07 -1.04
CA THR A 103 16.74 -0.55 -0.01
C THR A 103 16.93 0.22 1.30
N GLY A 104 18.16 0.50 1.71
CA GLY A 104 18.44 1.29 2.91
C GLY A 104 17.89 2.71 2.84
N VAL A 105 18.08 3.39 1.71
CA VAL A 105 17.52 4.72 1.44
C VAL A 105 16.00 4.69 1.46
N SER A 106 15.39 3.71 0.77
CA SER A 106 13.93 3.55 0.76
C SER A 106 13.39 3.31 2.17
N ASN A 107 14.01 2.42 2.95
CA ASN A 107 13.61 2.15 4.34
C ASN A 107 13.72 3.39 5.21
N PHE A 108 14.78 4.18 5.06
CA PHE A 108 14.99 5.40 5.84
C PHE A 108 13.86 6.40 5.57
N PHE A 109 13.61 6.76 4.30
CA PHE A 109 12.51 7.69 3.97
C PHE A 109 11.13 7.12 4.31
N ASN A 110 10.99 5.80 4.30
CA ASN A 110 9.78 5.13 4.73
C ASN A 110 9.57 5.26 6.26
N ASN A 111 10.62 5.10 7.06
CA ASN A 111 10.58 5.31 8.50
C ASN A 111 10.26 6.77 8.84
N LEU A 112 10.83 7.74 8.11
CA LEU A 112 10.46 9.16 8.25
C LEU A 112 8.98 9.39 7.92
N GLY A 113 8.49 8.80 6.84
CA GLY A 113 7.08 8.88 6.44
C GLY A 113 6.11 8.20 7.42
N ASP A 114 6.58 7.31 8.29
CA ASP A 114 5.75 6.68 9.31
C ASP A 114 5.41 7.66 10.46
N VAL A 115 6.15 8.76 10.62
CA VAL A 115 5.86 9.81 11.62
C VAL A 115 4.57 10.56 11.32
N PRO A 116 4.38 11.19 10.14
CA PRO A 116 3.09 11.80 9.81
C PRO A 116 1.96 10.76 9.73
N ASN A 117 2.24 9.52 9.29
CA ASN A 117 1.26 8.43 9.33
C ASN A 117 0.74 8.17 10.76
N LEU A 118 1.64 8.17 11.76
CA LEU A 118 1.26 8.00 13.16
C LEU A 118 0.40 9.16 13.65
N VAL A 119 0.79 10.40 13.36
CA VAL A 119 0.02 11.59 13.74
C VAL A 119 -1.39 11.51 13.17
N ASN A 120 -1.53 11.21 11.88
CA ASN A 120 -2.83 11.07 11.23
C ASN A 120 -3.64 9.88 11.76
N SER A 121 -3.01 8.74 12.03
CA SER A 121 -3.67 7.59 12.65
C SER A 121 -4.25 7.93 14.03
N LEU A 122 -3.51 8.71 14.83
CA LEU A 122 -3.95 9.16 16.15
C LEU A 122 -5.11 10.15 16.04
N LEU A 123 -5.03 11.10 15.10
CA LEU A 123 -6.11 12.05 14.82
C LEU A 123 -7.38 11.36 14.34
N GLN A 124 -7.27 10.27 13.59
CA GLN A 124 -8.41 9.47 13.13
C GLN A 124 -8.90 8.45 14.18
N PHE A 125 -8.33 8.43 15.39
CA PHE A 125 -8.63 7.47 16.45
C PHE A 125 -8.45 5.99 16.05
N LYS A 126 -7.58 5.71 15.06
CA LYS A 126 -7.26 4.36 14.60
C LYS A 126 -6.21 3.72 15.51
N GLY A 127 -6.65 3.23 16.66
CA GLY A 127 -5.76 2.68 17.70
C GLY A 127 -4.83 1.56 17.21
N GLN A 128 -5.36 0.57 16.49
CA GLN A 128 -4.55 -0.54 15.96
C GLN A 128 -3.50 -0.07 14.95
N ARG A 129 -3.86 0.84 14.03
CA ARG A 129 -2.90 1.41 13.07
C ARG A 129 -1.83 2.22 13.79
N SER A 130 -2.22 3.04 14.76
CA SER A 130 -1.29 3.84 15.57
C SER A 130 -0.28 2.98 16.33
N LEU A 131 -0.73 1.89 16.97
CA LEU A 131 0.13 0.95 17.66
C LEU A 131 1.10 0.25 16.71
N ASN A 132 0.62 -0.21 15.56
CA ASN A 132 1.46 -0.84 14.54
C ASN A 132 2.53 0.12 14.01
N THR A 133 2.15 1.36 13.66
CA THR A 133 3.09 2.38 13.17
C THR A 133 4.10 2.78 14.25
N THR A 134 3.66 2.91 15.50
CA THR A 134 4.56 3.18 16.64
C THR A 134 5.58 2.05 16.82
N ALA A 135 5.11 0.79 16.80
CA ALA A 135 5.99 -0.37 16.91
C ALA A 135 7.00 -0.41 15.76
N ARG A 136 6.57 -0.14 14.51
CA ARG A 136 7.46 -0.02 13.35
C ARG A 136 8.52 1.06 13.55
N LEU A 137 8.12 2.28 13.93
CA LEU A 137 9.03 3.39 14.18
C LEU A 137 10.07 3.05 15.26
N LEU A 138 9.64 2.47 16.38
CA LEU A 138 10.54 2.08 17.46
C LEU A 138 11.53 1.01 17.01
N VAL A 139 11.05 -0.06 16.40
CA VAL A 139 11.88 -1.19 15.95
C VAL A 139 12.85 -0.76 14.85
N ASN A 140 12.39 -0.03 13.84
CA ASN A 140 13.24 0.41 12.73
C ASN A 140 14.23 1.49 13.15
N THR A 141 13.87 2.37 14.08
CA THR A 141 14.80 3.39 14.59
C THR A 141 15.86 2.80 15.52
N THR A 142 15.50 1.82 16.36
CA THR A 142 16.43 1.22 17.34
C THR A 142 17.25 0.07 16.75
N ILE A 143 16.57 -1.00 16.29
CA ILE A 143 17.20 -2.21 15.74
C ILE A 143 17.59 -1.97 14.29
N GLY A 144 16.79 -1.21 13.54
CA GLY A 144 17.03 -0.91 12.13
C GLY A 144 18.01 0.23 11.86
N ILE A 145 18.77 0.68 12.87
CA ILE A 145 19.79 1.74 12.76
C ILE A 145 19.20 3.03 12.16
N GLY A 146 18.28 3.67 12.87
CA GLY A 146 17.65 4.92 12.43
C GLY A 146 16.70 4.76 11.23
N GLY A 147 16.27 3.54 10.93
CA GLY A 147 15.37 3.23 9.83
C GLY A 147 16.07 2.80 8.53
N LEU A 148 17.40 2.63 8.52
CA LEU A 148 18.09 2.09 7.34
C LEU A 148 17.67 0.63 7.05
N TRP A 149 17.36 -0.15 8.09
CA TRP A 149 16.83 -1.50 7.95
C TRP A 149 15.38 -1.55 8.43
N ASP A 150 14.59 -2.47 7.87
CA ASP A 150 13.17 -2.68 8.21
C ASP A 150 12.91 -4.06 8.85
N PRO A 151 13.44 -4.31 10.07
CA PRO A 151 13.12 -5.53 10.82
C PRO A 151 11.62 -5.62 11.17
N ALA A 152 10.91 -4.49 11.28
CA ALA A 152 9.50 -4.49 11.65
C ALA A 152 8.62 -5.23 10.62
N THR A 153 8.90 -5.09 9.32
CA THR A 153 8.21 -5.87 8.29
C THR A 153 8.44 -7.37 8.46
N SER A 154 9.66 -7.79 8.81
CA SER A 154 9.98 -9.21 9.05
C SER A 154 9.28 -9.76 10.30
N MET A 155 8.89 -8.90 11.23
CA MET A 155 8.12 -9.23 12.42
C MET A 155 6.59 -9.23 12.17
N GLY A 156 6.15 -9.04 10.93
CA GLY A 156 4.73 -9.08 10.57
C GLY A 156 3.95 -7.80 10.90
N LEU A 157 4.63 -6.66 11.08
CA LEU A 157 3.99 -5.36 11.27
C LEU A 157 3.76 -4.71 9.89
N PRO A 158 2.56 -4.72 9.30
CA PRO A 158 2.33 -4.11 8.00
C PRO A 158 2.43 -2.58 8.09
N ARG A 159 2.99 -1.96 7.05
CA ARG A 159 3.02 -0.50 6.95
C ARG A 159 1.62 0.04 6.66
N GLN A 160 1.22 1.08 7.38
CA GLN A 160 -0.05 1.79 7.19
C GLN A 160 0.26 3.18 6.66
N SER A 161 -0.38 3.58 5.56
CA SER A 161 -0.18 4.90 4.95
C SER A 161 -1.37 5.79 5.28
N GLU A 162 -1.13 6.88 6.01
CA GLU A 162 -2.17 7.79 6.51
C GLU A 162 -1.70 9.23 6.27
N ASP A 163 -2.56 10.05 5.68
CA ASP A 163 -2.26 11.45 5.35
C ASP A 163 -3.35 12.38 5.89
N PHE A 164 -3.05 13.67 5.98
CA PHE A 164 -3.99 14.63 6.53
C PHE A 164 -5.23 14.81 5.66
N GLY A 165 -5.14 14.51 4.36
CA GLY A 165 -6.31 14.44 3.47
C GLY A 165 -7.28 13.33 3.89
N GLN A 166 -6.77 12.16 4.30
CA GLN A 166 -7.57 11.08 4.88
C GLN A 166 -8.16 11.51 6.21
N THR A 167 -7.39 12.17 7.07
CA THR A 167 -7.86 12.70 8.36
C THR A 167 -9.02 13.68 8.18
N LEU A 168 -8.92 14.63 7.25
CA LEU A 168 -10.03 15.53 6.91
C LEU A 168 -11.24 14.76 6.38
N GLY A 169 -11.01 13.73 5.55
CA GLY A 169 -12.06 12.86 5.04
C GLY A 169 -12.78 12.07 6.14
N PHE A 170 -12.04 11.58 7.13
CA PHE A 170 -12.57 10.88 8.31
C PHE A 170 -13.52 11.78 9.11
N TYR A 171 -13.20 13.08 9.21
CA TYR A 171 -14.08 14.09 9.83
C TYR A 171 -15.19 14.63 8.90
N GLY A 172 -15.41 14.00 7.73
CA GLY A 172 -16.51 14.33 6.83
C GLY A 172 -16.24 15.51 5.89
N VAL A 173 -15.01 16.01 5.79
CA VAL A 173 -14.66 17.04 4.81
C VAL A 173 -14.72 16.43 3.40
N PRO A 174 -15.55 16.97 2.49
CA PRO A 174 -15.64 16.45 1.13
C PRO A 174 -14.34 16.71 0.37
N GLY A 175 -14.00 15.83 -0.58
CA GLY A 175 -12.78 15.97 -1.40
C GLY A 175 -12.72 17.26 -2.24
N GLY A 176 -13.89 17.76 -2.65
CA GLY A 176 -13.99 18.93 -3.53
C GLY A 176 -13.64 18.61 -4.99
N ALA A 177 -13.24 19.64 -5.74
CA ALA A 177 -12.88 19.49 -7.15
C ALA A 177 -11.63 18.60 -7.33
N TYR A 178 -11.71 17.66 -8.26
CA TYR A 178 -10.56 16.87 -8.70
C TYR A 178 -9.61 17.72 -9.54
N PHE A 179 -8.30 17.57 -9.30
CA PHE A 179 -7.30 18.13 -10.18
C PHE A 179 -5.98 17.36 -10.16
N VAL A 180 -5.22 17.49 -11.24
CA VAL A 180 -3.88 16.90 -11.34
C VAL A 180 -2.85 17.96 -11.01
N LEU A 181 -2.00 17.66 -10.02
CA LEU A 181 -0.87 18.48 -9.64
C LEU A 181 0.33 18.20 -10.57
N PRO A 182 1.05 19.23 -11.01
CA PRO A 182 2.32 19.04 -11.72
C PRO A 182 3.28 18.23 -10.85
N ILE A 183 3.92 17.22 -11.44
CA ILE A 183 4.90 16.31 -10.84
C ILE A 183 4.29 15.35 -9.78
N LEU A 184 3.40 15.83 -8.91
CA LEU A 184 2.82 15.07 -7.79
C LEU A 184 1.68 14.12 -8.22
N GLY A 185 0.99 14.42 -9.32
CA GLY A 185 -0.05 13.54 -9.87
C GLY A 185 -1.48 13.88 -9.42
N PRO A 186 -2.41 12.91 -9.50
CA PRO A 186 -3.83 13.09 -9.16
C PRO A 186 -4.05 13.56 -7.73
N SER A 187 -4.92 14.56 -7.54
CA SER A 187 -5.31 15.07 -6.23
C SER A 187 -6.75 15.63 -6.25
N ASN A 188 -7.22 16.13 -5.10
CA ASN A 188 -8.41 16.97 -4.98
C ASN A 188 -8.13 18.12 -4.00
N LEU A 189 -9.10 19.02 -3.81
CA LEU A 189 -8.90 20.22 -2.97
C LEU A 189 -8.53 19.86 -1.53
N ARG A 190 -9.25 18.92 -0.93
CA ARG A 190 -8.99 18.45 0.45
C ARG A 190 -7.64 17.79 0.56
N ASP A 191 -7.32 16.87 -0.34
CA ASP A 191 -6.09 16.09 -0.29
C ASP A 191 -4.87 16.97 -0.57
N THR A 192 -5.00 18.00 -1.41
CA THR A 192 -3.93 18.99 -1.64
C THR A 192 -3.69 19.86 -0.41
N ALA A 193 -4.75 20.30 0.26
CA ALA A 193 -4.62 20.98 1.55
C ALA A 193 -3.98 20.04 2.60
N GLY A 194 -4.37 18.76 2.58
CA GLY A 194 -3.76 17.70 3.39
C GLY A 194 -2.27 17.57 3.18
N LEU A 195 -1.83 17.48 1.93
CA LEU A 195 -0.40 17.42 1.57
C LEU A 195 0.39 18.63 2.10
N ALA A 196 -0.19 19.83 2.07
CA ALA A 196 0.45 21.02 2.65
C ALA A 196 0.56 20.92 4.17
N VAL A 197 -0.48 20.44 4.85
CA VAL A 197 -0.45 20.22 6.31
C VAL A 197 0.57 19.14 6.67
N ASP A 198 0.61 18.02 5.96
CA ASP A 198 1.59 16.96 6.19
C ASP A 198 3.01 17.46 5.99
N TYR A 199 3.26 18.26 4.93
CA TYR A 199 4.57 18.86 4.69
C TYR A 199 5.01 19.81 5.84
N THR A 200 4.11 20.69 6.28
CA THR A 200 4.40 21.60 7.41
C THR A 200 4.57 20.86 8.73
N THR A 201 3.79 19.80 8.96
CA THR A 201 3.87 18.95 10.15
C THR A 201 5.18 18.18 10.17
N GLU A 202 5.59 17.57 9.05
CA GLU A 202 6.88 16.89 8.92
C GLU A 202 8.04 17.88 9.16
N SER A 203 7.95 19.09 8.61
CA SER A 203 8.93 20.15 8.84
C SER A 203 9.00 20.58 10.30
N ALA A 204 7.86 20.67 11.01
CA ALA A 204 7.80 21.11 12.40
C ALA A 204 8.25 20.02 13.38
N ILE A 205 7.90 18.76 13.13
CA ILE A 205 8.34 17.63 13.96
C ILE A 205 9.86 17.43 13.80
N ASN A 206 10.38 17.62 12.58
CA ASN A 206 11.80 17.55 12.27
C ASN A 206 12.45 16.25 12.79
N PHE A 207 11.80 15.12 12.52
CA PHE A 207 12.26 13.81 12.99
C PHE A 207 13.67 13.50 12.46
N LEU A 208 14.56 13.06 13.36
CA LEU A 208 15.99 12.82 13.09
C LEU A 208 16.73 14.03 12.48
N ASN A 209 16.24 15.25 12.73
CA ASN A 209 16.76 16.50 12.19
C ASN A 209 16.75 16.59 10.65
N VAL A 210 15.95 15.78 9.97
CA VAL A 210 16.02 15.66 8.51
C VAL A 210 15.48 16.89 7.81
N SER A 211 14.47 17.55 8.37
CA SER A 211 13.89 18.76 7.77
C SER A 211 14.90 19.93 7.80
N GLU A 212 15.62 20.09 8.91
CA GLU A 212 16.69 21.10 9.00
C GLU A 212 17.85 20.78 8.06
N VAL A 213 18.34 19.54 8.06
CA VAL A 213 19.45 19.13 7.18
C VAL A 213 19.06 19.25 5.71
N SER A 214 17.86 18.80 5.33
CA SER A 214 17.38 18.88 3.94
C SER A 214 17.20 20.31 3.44
N SER A 215 17.02 21.30 4.33
CA SER A 215 16.96 22.71 3.95
C SER A 215 18.32 23.26 3.50
N ASN A 216 19.40 22.77 4.10
CA ASN A 216 20.78 23.11 3.75
C ASN A 216 21.36 22.21 2.66
N HIS A 217 20.74 21.05 2.44
CA HIS A 217 21.19 19.99 1.52
C HIS A 217 20.07 19.62 0.53
N PRO A 218 19.90 20.38 -0.57
CA PRO A 218 18.86 20.12 -1.57
C PRO A 218 19.00 18.73 -2.23
N GLU A 219 20.20 18.15 -2.22
CA GLU A 219 20.47 16.79 -2.68
C GLU A 219 19.64 15.73 -1.94
N LEU A 220 19.31 15.93 -0.65
CA LEU A 220 18.46 15.01 0.11
C LEU A 220 17.02 15.05 -0.37
N TRP A 221 16.52 16.25 -0.68
CA TRP A 221 15.20 16.42 -1.26
C TRP A 221 15.12 15.80 -2.66
N VAL A 222 16.16 15.98 -3.49
CA VAL A 222 16.26 15.33 -4.80
C VAL A 222 16.30 13.81 -4.64
N LEU A 223 17.14 13.29 -3.74
CA LEU A 223 17.25 11.85 -3.47
C LEU A 223 15.91 11.27 -2.99
N ARG A 224 15.21 11.95 -2.09
CA ARG A 224 13.86 11.57 -1.63
C ARG A 224 12.87 11.53 -2.79
N SER A 225 12.95 12.48 -3.70
CA SER A 225 12.09 12.52 -4.89
C SER A 225 12.36 11.37 -5.85
N ILE A 226 13.64 11.07 -6.12
CA ILE A 226 14.07 9.93 -6.95
C ILE A 226 13.64 8.62 -6.30
N ASP A 227 13.87 8.47 -4.99
CA ASP A 227 13.51 7.27 -4.24
C ASP A 227 11.99 7.07 -4.18
N LYS A 228 11.20 8.13 -3.94
CA LYS A 228 9.73 8.09 -4.01
C LYS A 228 9.25 7.62 -5.39
N ARG A 229 9.86 8.13 -6.46
CA ARG A 229 9.54 7.71 -7.82
C ARG A 229 9.95 6.26 -8.08
N TYR A 230 11.11 5.84 -7.59
CA TYR A 230 11.63 4.47 -7.68
C TYR A 230 10.69 3.47 -6.99
N GLN A 231 10.13 3.81 -5.83
CA GLN A 231 9.17 2.99 -5.09
C GLN A 231 7.76 2.98 -5.70
N THR A 232 7.44 3.93 -6.60
CA THR A 232 6.11 4.02 -7.21
C THR A 232 5.98 3.04 -8.38
N SER A 233 5.11 2.03 -8.21
CA SER A 233 4.86 1.00 -9.23
C SER A 233 4.13 1.53 -10.47
N PHE A 234 3.30 2.55 -10.31
CA PHE A 234 2.55 3.16 -11.41
C PHE A 234 3.48 3.77 -12.48
N ARG A 235 3.22 3.42 -13.74
CA ARG A 235 3.83 4.03 -14.93
C ARG A 235 2.74 4.62 -15.81
N TYR A 236 2.93 5.86 -16.24
CA TYR A 236 2.09 6.45 -17.28
C TYR A 236 2.27 5.67 -18.58
N GLY A 237 1.17 5.42 -19.31
CA GLY A 237 1.13 4.56 -20.48
C GLY A 237 0.84 3.08 -20.18
N GLN A 238 0.95 2.63 -18.93
CA GLN A 238 0.91 1.19 -18.62
C GLN A 238 -0.46 0.53 -18.79
N LEU A 239 -1.53 1.34 -18.78
CA LEU A 239 -2.90 0.84 -18.95
C LEU A 239 -3.25 0.60 -20.42
N ASP A 240 -2.35 0.97 -21.35
CA ASP A 240 -2.44 0.81 -22.80
C ASP A 240 -3.85 1.09 -23.34
N SER A 241 -4.37 2.27 -22.99
CA SER A 241 -5.77 2.60 -23.21
C SER A 241 -5.95 4.06 -23.60
N PRO A 242 -6.82 4.36 -24.58
CA PRO A 242 -7.12 5.75 -24.93
C PRO A 242 -7.80 6.53 -23.80
N PHE A 243 -8.37 5.84 -22.80
CA PHE A 243 -9.03 6.41 -21.63
C PHE A 243 -8.16 6.31 -20.36
N GLU A 244 -6.84 6.31 -20.51
CA GLU A 244 -5.93 6.13 -19.37
C GLU A 244 -6.12 7.21 -18.31
N TYR A 245 -6.27 8.48 -18.73
CA TYR A 245 -6.48 9.59 -17.81
C TYR A 245 -7.73 9.37 -16.93
N GLU A 246 -8.84 8.97 -17.55
CA GLU A 246 -10.12 8.71 -16.90
C GLU A 246 -10.02 7.53 -15.95
N LYS A 247 -9.29 6.48 -16.34
CA LYS A 247 -9.00 5.32 -15.48
C LYS A 247 -8.17 5.74 -14.27
N VAL A 248 -7.15 6.56 -14.45
CA VAL A 248 -6.31 7.07 -13.34
C VAL A 248 -7.14 7.93 -12.39
N ARG A 249 -7.99 8.82 -12.91
CA ARG A 249 -8.92 9.63 -12.12
C ARG A 249 -9.89 8.77 -11.32
N TYR A 250 -10.46 7.74 -11.96
CA TYR A 250 -11.37 6.79 -11.34
C TYR A 250 -10.69 6.02 -10.20
N VAL A 251 -9.54 5.39 -10.48
CA VAL A 251 -8.77 4.62 -9.49
C VAL A 251 -8.38 5.50 -8.31
N TYR A 252 -7.90 6.72 -8.57
CA TYR A 252 -7.59 7.67 -7.51
C TYR A 252 -8.84 7.96 -6.65
N THR A 253 -9.95 8.33 -7.27
CA THR A 253 -11.18 8.70 -6.56
C THR A 253 -11.72 7.56 -5.69
N GLU A 254 -11.78 6.34 -6.23
CA GLU A 254 -12.25 5.17 -5.48
C GLU A 254 -11.25 4.75 -4.41
N SER A 255 -9.94 4.77 -4.70
CA SER A 255 -8.91 4.45 -3.70
C SER A 255 -8.98 5.39 -2.49
N ARG A 256 -9.23 6.69 -2.70
CA ARG A 256 -9.38 7.66 -1.60
C ARG A 256 -10.63 7.40 -0.77
N LYS A 257 -11.75 7.02 -1.38
CA LYS A 257 -12.97 6.64 -0.64
C LYS A 257 -12.71 5.43 0.26
N LEU A 258 -12.01 4.42 -0.26
CA LEU A 258 -11.67 3.22 0.50
C LEU A 258 -10.72 3.55 1.66
N GLN A 259 -9.65 4.30 1.41
CA GLN A 259 -8.67 4.70 2.44
C GLN A 259 -9.30 5.46 3.62
N ILE A 260 -10.32 6.28 3.35
CA ILE A 260 -11.04 7.03 4.38
C ILE A 260 -12.04 6.15 5.14
N ALA A 261 -12.61 5.15 4.47
CA ALA A 261 -13.61 4.27 5.04
C ALA A 261 -13.01 3.16 5.92
N GLU A 262 -11.76 2.76 5.65
CA GLU A 262 -11.01 1.81 6.49
C GLU A 262 -10.51 2.44 7.81
#